data_AF-A0A1E5KXI0-F1
#
_entry.id   AF-A0A1E5KXI0-F1
#
_cell.length_a   1.000
_cell.length_b   1.000
_cell.length_c   1.000
_cell.angle_alpha   90.00
_cell.angle_beta   90.00
_cell.angle_gamma   90.00
#
_symmetry.space_group_name_H-M   'P 1'
#
loop_
_entity.id
_entity.type
_entity.pdbx_description
1 polymer ?
#
loop_
_entity_poly.entity_id
_entity_poly.type
_entity_poly.pdbx_seq_one_letter_code
_entity_poly.pdbx_strand_id
1 'polypeptide(L)'
;MNKIITKNNRLLFLLIVILFSLIRGNSSIVAYANEEDKQNSETESITGFTYSLSFPDNQLEENVGYYKLKMAPGQKQTIKITLSNPGSEKVTVGIGINSAKTNQNGVIEYGDSTIKNDASLKFDFKDIVKAPKSVDLAPGESKELETEIEMPTTAYDGVIAGGIQLMKENQNSNVTNSSGSQILNQYAYVIAVLLQESNVKLEPDLKLNKVYADQINYRNAVFIDFSNIMATYLNNVTVEAQVMKKGSDTVLYERKQSAMRMAPNSFMAFPVNMNGEEMVSGDYVAKVLVTSADQKWEWTEDFNISKKEADKFNERDVGLVQEKGLDWQLIAMLVGASLLMIGLFFTILTFMRKKKEKKELARRKAKMQAKKKASKKN
;
A
#
# COMPACT_ATOMS: atom_id res chain seq x y z
N MET A 1 -60.01 -14.83 -32.97
CA MET A 1 -59.26 -15.78 -32.11
C MET A 1 -58.21 -15.01 -31.31
N ASN A 2 -58.23 -15.24 -29.99
CA ASN A 2 -57.22 -14.96 -28.96
C ASN A 2 -56.67 -13.52 -28.78
N LYS A 3 -57.05 -12.89 -27.67
CA LYS A 3 -56.22 -12.92 -26.45
C LYS A 3 -56.92 -12.24 -25.25
N ILE A 4 -57.43 -13.07 -24.36
CA ILE A 4 -57.50 -12.79 -22.93
C ILE A 4 -56.06 -12.85 -22.41
N ILE A 5 -55.41 -11.72 -22.12
CA ILE A 5 -54.18 -11.66 -21.31
C ILE A 5 -54.26 -10.46 -20.35
N THR A 6 -54.89 -10.74 -19.22
CA THR A 6 -54.50 -10.40 -17.84
C THR A 6 -53.62 -9.16 -17.58
N LYS A 7 -54.23 -8.20 -16.88
CA LYS A 7 -53.55 -7.11 -16.14
C LYS A 7 -52.53 -7.62 -15.10
N ASN A 8 -52.59 -8.89 -14.71
CA ASN A 8 -51.63 -9.56 -13.82
C ASN A 8 -50.25 -9.80 -14.46
N ASN A 9 -50.12 -9.81 -15.79
CA ASN A 9 -48.84 -10.07 -16.45
C ASN A 9 -47.88 -8.87 -16.38
N ARG A 10 -48.41 -7.64 -16.23
CA ARG A 10 -47.55 -6.45 -16.09
C ARG A 10 -46.87 -6.38 -14.72
N LEU A 11 -47.52 -6.88 -13.68
CA LEU A 11 -46.95 -6.97 -12.33
C LEU A 11 -45.90 -8.09 -12.26
N LEU A 12 -46.17 -9.23 -12.91
CA LEU A 12 -45.24 -10.35 -13.02
C LEU A 12 -43.99 -9.98 -13.84
N PHE A 13 -44.15 -9.21 -14.91
CA PHE A 13 -43.03 -8.73 -15.73
C PHE A 13 -42.16 -7.71 -14.97
N LEU A 14 -42.77 -6.82 -14.16
CA LEU A 14 -42.01 -5.91 -13.30
C LEU A 14 -41.22 -6.66 -12.21
N LEU A 15 -41.81 -7.71 -11.63
CA LEU A 15 -41.15 -8.57 -10.64
C LEU A 15 -39.95 -9.33 -11.24
N ILE A 16 -40.05 -9.81 -12.48
CA ILE A 16 -38.95 -10.50 -13.19
C ILE A 16 -37.81 -9.55 -13.53
N VAL A 17 -38.10 -8.29 -13.91
CA VAL A 17 -37.07 -7.28 -14.18
C VAL A 17 -36.33 -6.86 -12.90
N ILE A 18 -37.02 -6.77 -11.77
CA ILE A 18 -36.40 -6.49 -10.46
C ILE A 18 -35.56 -7.70 -9.99
N LEU A 19 -36.04 -8.94 -10.23
CA LEU A 19 -35.27 -10.16 -9.93
C LEU A 19 -33.99 -10.25 -10.77
N PHE A 20 -34.01 -9.84 -12.04
CA PHE A 20 -32.82 -9.80 -12.90
C PHE A 20 -31.82 -8.69 -12.51
N SER A 21 -32.29 -7.59 -11.92
CA SER A 21 -31.40 -6.52 -11.42
C SER A 21 -30.65 -6.90 -10.13
N LEU A 22 -31.14 -7.89 -9.38
CA LEU A 22 -30.51 -8.38 -8.14
C LEU A 22 -29.52 -9.53 -8.38
N ILE A 23 -29.40 -10.06 -9.61
CA ILE A 23 -28.52 -11.20 -9.96
C ILE A 23 -27.24 -10.74 -10.70
N ARG A 24 -26.99 -9.43 -10.83
CA ARG A 24 -25.63 -8.96 -11.19
C ARG A 24 -24.74 -9.03 -9.95
N GLY A 25 -24.36 -10.26 -9.62
CA GLY A 25 -23.38 -10.57 -8.60
C GLY A 25 -22.06 -9.85 -8.89
N ASN A 26 -21.39 -9.46 -7.81
CA ASN A 26 -20.00 -9.07 -7.77
C ASN A 26 -19.16 -10.12 -8.49
N SER A 27 -18.81 -9.88 -9.75
CA SER A 27 -17.66 -10.54 -10.37
C SER A 27 -16.41 -9.88 -9.77
N SER A 28 -15.90 -10.48 -8.70
CA SER A 28 -14.51 -10.27 -8.30
C SER A 28 -13.64 -10.57 -9.51
N ILE A 29 -12.96 -9.55 -10.04
CA ILE A 29 -11.98 -9.74 -11.10
C ILE A 29 -10.79 -10.45 -10.42
N VAL A 30 -10.76 -11.77 -10.54
CA VAL A 30 -9.55 -12.54 -10.22
C VAL A 30 -8.60 -12.32 -11.39
N ALA A 31 -7.54 -11.55 -11.15
CA ALA A 31 -6.44 -11.43 -12.08
C ALA A 31 -5.62 -12.72 -12.03
N TYR A 32 -5.58 -13.45 -13.15
CA TYR A 32 -4.64 -14.53 -13.34
C TYR A 32 -3.42 -13.96 -14.08
N ALA A 33 -2.22 -14.20 -13.55
CA ALA A 33 -0.98 -13.96 -14.27
C ALA A 33 -0.85 -15.07 -15.33
N ASN A 34 -0.96 -14.72 -16.61
CA ASN A 34 -0.59 -15.61 -17.69
C ASN A 34 0.93 -15.53 -17.89
N GLU A 35 1.65 -16.57 -17.49
CA GLU A 35 3.00 -16.84 -17.97
C GLU A 35 2.88 -17.48 -19.36
N GLU A 36 2.89 -16.66 -20.42
CA GLU A 36 3.13 -17.16 -21.77
C GLU A 36 4.61 -16.93 -22.16
N ASP A 37 5.31 -18.06 -22.20
CA ASP A 37 6.45 -18.43 -23.05
C ASP A 37 7.47 -17.36 -23.48
N LYS A 38 8.63 -17.40 -22.82
CA LYS A 38 9.92 -17.01 -23.42
C LYS A 38 10.87 -18.20 -23.48
N GLN A 39 10.58 -19.15 -24.38
CA GLN A 39 11.60 -20.03 -24.94
C GLN A 39 12.14 -19.40 -26.22
N ASN A 40 13.19 -18.58 -26.10
CA ASN A 40 14.25 -18.53 -27.10
C ASN A 40 15.52 -17.94 -26.48
N SER A 41 16.61 -18.68 -26.63
CA SER A 41 17.91 -18.47 -26.01
C SER A 41 18.77 -17.51 -26.83
N GLU A 42 18.86 -16.26 -26.38
CA GLU A 42 20.09 -15.49 -26.28
C GLU A 42 20.04 -14.80 -24.90
N THR A 43 21.16 -14.72 -24.19
CA THR A 43 21.22 -14.20 -22.82
C THR A 43 21.04 -12.67 -22.80
N GLU A 44 19.88 -12.19 -23.23
CA GLU A 44 19.47 -10.82 -22.98
C GLU A 44 19.20 -10.67 -21.48
N SER A 45 19.98 -9.81 -20.82
CA SER A 45 19.71 -9.39 -19.45
C SER A 45 18.24 -8.95 -19.34
N ILE A 46 17.56 -9.33 -18.25
CA ILE A 46 16.17 -8.92 -17.97
C ILE A 46 16.02 -7.38 -18.03
N THR A 47 17.10 -6.63 -17.77
CA THR A 47 17.13 -5.16 -17.84
C THR A 47 17.48 -4.61 -19.23
N GLY A 48 17.98 -5.43 -20.16
CA GLY A 48 18.42 -5.02 -21.50
C GLY A 48 19.80 -4.35 -21.54
N PHE A 49 20.52 -4.27 -20.43
CA PHE A 49 21.91 -3.80 -20.37
C PHE A 49 22.67 -4.54 -19.26
N THR A 50 24.00 -4.38 -19.24
CA THR A 50 24.89 -4.93 -18.22
C THR A 50 25.80 -3.83 -17.66
N TYR A 51 26.42 -4.08 -16.51
CA TYR A 51 27.40 -3.17 -15.93
C TYR A 51 28.61 -3.93 -15.38
N SER A 52 29.73 -3.23 -15.27
CA SER A 52 30.91 -3.68 -14.53
C SER A 52 31.53 -2.53 -13.75
N LEU A 53 32.15 -2.86 -12.61
CA LEU A 53 32.77 -1.90 -11.71
C LEU A 53 34.27 -1.87 -11.94
N SER A 54 34.84 -0.66 -11.93
CA SER A 54 36.28 -0.44 -11.91
C SER A 54 36.66 0.16 -10.55
N PHE A 55 37.44 -0.57 -9.77
CA PHE A 55 37.80 -0.16 -8.42
C PHE A 55 39.05 0.73 -8.40
N PRO A 56 38.99 1.90 -7.75
CA PRO A 56 40.14 2.77 -7.56
C PRO A 56 41.08 2.23 -6.45
N ASP A 57 42.32 2.73 -6.40
CA ASP A 57 43.35 2.29 -5.44
C ASP A 57 42.95 2.44 -3.96
N ASN A 58 42.03 3.34 -3.65
CA ASN A 58 41.52 3.57 -2.29
C ASN A 58 40.30 2.72 -1.91
N GLN A 59 39.97 1.72 -2.73
CA GLN A 59 39.00 0.68 -2.40
C GLN A 59 39.55 -0.19 -1.26
N LEU A 60 38.77 -0.34 -0.18
CA LEU A 60 39.19 -1.04 1.02
C LEU A 60 38.99 -2.56 0.97
N GLU A 61 38.13 -3.04 0.08
CA GLU A 61 37.78 -4.45 -0.03
C GLU A 61 37.88 -4.91 -1.49
N GLU A 62 38.59 -6.02 -1.70
CA GLU A 62 38.76 -6.63 -3.03
C GLU A 62 37.64 -7.62 -3.34
N ASN A 63 37.35 -7.84 -4.62
CA ASN A 63 36.40 -8.86 -5.10
C ASN A 63 34.97 -8.71 -4.57
N VAL A 64 34.55 -7.48 -4.27
CA VAL A 64 33.18 -7.14 -3.85
C VAL A 64 32.37 -6.55 -5.00
N GLY A 65 31.04 -6.61 -4.90
CA GLY A 65 30.11 -6.02 -5.89
C GLY A 65 29.71 -4.56 -5.60
N TYR A 66 30.47 -3.83 -4.79
CA TYR A 66 30.15 -2.48 -4.32
C TYR A 66 31.40 -1.66 -4.03
N TYR A 67 31.26 -0.34 -3.94
CA TYR A 67 32.36 0.55 -3.57
C TYR A 67 32.43 0.73 -2.05
N LYS A 68 33.63 0.59 -1.50
CA LYS A 68 33.96 0.96 -0.12
C LYS A 68 35.27 1.72 -0.12
N LEU A 69 35.16 3.04 -0.13
CA LEU A 69 36.26 3.95 -0.42
C LEU A 69 36.73 4.63 0.86
N LYS A 70 38.05 4.68 1.04
CA LYS A 70 38.68 5.52 2.04
C LYS A 70 39.09 6.84 1.42
N MET A 71 38.53 7.95 1.91
CA MET A 71 38.77 9.27 1.36
C MET A 71 39.05 10.29 2.46
N ALA A 72 39.87 11.30 2.18
CA ALA A 72 40.16 12.39 3.11
C ALA A 72 39.05 13.46 3.09
N PRO A 73 38.92 14.28 4.15
CA PRO A 73 38.01 15.43 4.15
C PRO A 73 38.24 16.35 2.94
N GLY A 74 37.17 16.77 2.28
CA GLY A 74 37.22 17.62 1.08
C GLY A 74 37.80 16.96 -0.18
N GLN A 75 38.20 15.68 -0.13
CA GLN A 75 38.74 14.98 -1.29
C GLN A 75 37.68 14.82 -2.37
N LYS A 76 38.08 15.10 -3.62
CA LYS A 76 37.28 14.82 -4.81
C LYS A 76 37.80 13.56 -5.50
N GLN A 77 36.89 12.74 -6.01
CA GLN A 77 37.23 11.56 -6.78
C GLN A 77 36.11 11.23 -7.77
N THR A 78 36.48 10.74 -8.95
CA THR A 78 35.53 10.19 -9.92
C THR A 78 35.68 8.68 -9.95
N ILE A 79 34.59 7.96 -9.73
CA ILE A 79 34.51 6.51 -9.96
C ILE A 79 33.81 6.23 -11.29
N LYS A 80 34.12 5.08 -11.89
CA LYS A 80 33.68 4.72 -13.24
C LYS A 80 32.93 3.41 -13.21
N ILE A 81 31.74 3.40 -13.80
CA ILE A 81 30.93 2.20 -14.00
C ILE A 81 30.78 2.01 -15.52
N THR A 82 31.28 0.91 -16.05
CA THR A 82 31.10 0.62 -17.48
C THR A 82 29.72 0.03 -17.68
N LEU A 83 28.91 0.69 -18.52
CA LEU A 83 27.59 0.22 -18.94
C LEU A 83 27.69 -0.32 -20.37
N SER A 84 27.12 -1.48 -20.62
CA SER A 84 27.17 -2.14 -21.94
C SER A 84 25.78 -2.58 -22.38
N ASN A 85 25.42 -2.25 -23.61
CA ASN A 85 24.20 -2.71 -24.27
C ASN A 85 24.53 -3.85 -25.24
N PRO A 86 24.36 -5.12 -24.85
CA PRO A 86 24.62 -6.25 -25.74
C PRO A 86 23.50 -6.45 -26.78
N GLY A 87 22.37 -5.76 -26.66
CA GLY A 87 21.20 -5.93 -27.50
C GLY A 87 21.28 -5.19 -28.84
N SER A 88 20.23 -5.38 -29.64
CA SER A 88 20.09 -4.81 -30.99
C SER A 88 19.32 -3.48 -31.03
N GLU A 89 18.69 -3.07 -29.92
CA GLU A 89 17.94 -1.82 -29.79
C GLU A 89 18.67 -0.80 -28.93
N LYS A 90 18.39 0.50 -29.13
CA LYS A 90 18.90 1.56 -28.26
C LYS A 90 18.33 1.40 -26.84
N VAL A 91 19.18 1.56 -25.83
CA VAL A 91 18.77 1.55 -24.41
C VAL A 91 19.13 2.89 -23.76
N THR A 92 18.19 3.48 -23.04
CA THR A 92 18.46 4.58 -22.11
C THR A 92 18.47 4.02 -20.70
N VAL A 93 19.60 4.14 -20.02
CA VAL A 93 19.75 3.75 -18.62
C VAL A 93 19.56 5.00 -17.77
N GLY A 94 18.55 5.01 -16.91
CA GLY A 94 18.37 6.02 -15.87
C GLY A 94 19.25 5.72 -14.65
N ILE A 95 19.80 6.77 -14.05
CA ILE A 95 20.70 6.72 -12.90
C ILE A 95 20.02 7.43 -11.72
N GLY A 96 19.85 6.70 -10.62
CA GLY A 96 19.40 7.23 -9.33
C GLY A 96 20.55 7.26 -8.33
N ILE A 97 20.72 8.38 -7.64
CA ILE A 97 21.62 8.50 -6.48
C ILE A 97 20.75 8.57 -5.24
N ASN A 98 20.94 7.61 -4.33
CA ASN A 98 20.06 7.41 -3.18
C ASN A 98 20.86 7.17 -1.90
N SER A 99 20.41 7.76 -0.80
CA SER A 99 21.00 7.53 0.52
C SER A 99 20.45 6.25 1.13
N ALA A 100 21.29 5.53 1.87
CA ALA A 100 20.88 4.27 2.47
C ALA A 100 19.74 4.49 3.47
N LYS A 101 18.73 3.62 3.40
CA LYS A 101 17.57 3.59 4.31
C LYS A 101 17.46 2.24 4.98
N THR A 102 16.76 2.20 6.10
CA THR A 102 16.32 0.93 6.70
C THR A 102 14.81 0.87 6.57
N ASN A 103 14.29 -0.19 5.96
CA ASN A 103 12.84 -0.37 5.88
C ASN A 103 12.28 -1.07 7.13
N GLN A 104 10.96 -1.15 7.21
CA GLN A 104 10.21 -1.74 8.33
C GLN A 104 10.50 -3.23 8.61
N ASN A 105 11.22 -3.91 7.71
CA ASN A 105 11.65 -5.30 7.86
C ASN A 105 13.13 -5.41 8.26
N GLY A 106 13.80 -4.30 8.57
CA GLY A 106 15.21 -4.31 8.91
C GLY A 106 16.09 -4.74 7.75
N VAL A 107 15.69 -4.38 6.52
CA VAL A 107 16.50 -4.53 5.31
C VAL A 107 16.98 -3.15 4.89
N ILE A 108 18.25 -3.07 4.50
CA ILE A 108 18.87 -1.83 4.04
C ILE A 108 18.57 -1.62 2.57
N GLU A 109 18.01 -0.46 2.24
CA GLU A 109 17.70 -0.04 0.88
C GLU A 109 18.75 0.97 0.40
N TYR A 110 19.32 0.72 -0.77
CA TYR A 110 20.29 1.61 -1.43
C TYR A 110 19.75 2.19 -2.75
N GLY A 111 18.53 1.83 -3.13
CA GLY A 111 17.82 2.35 -4.30
C GLY A 111 16.86 3.48 -3.94
N ASP A 112 16.02 3.87 -4.90
CA ASP A 112 14.97 4.86 -4.65
C ASP A 112 14.03 4.39 -3.53
N SER A 113 13.69 5.30 -2.63
CA SER A 113 12.89 5.01 -1.45
C SER A 113 12.11 6.24 -1.02
N THR A 114 10.88 6.01 -0.56
CA THR A 114 10.01 7.07 0.01
C THR A 114 10.30 7.32 1.49
N ILE A 115 11.19 6.53 2.10
CA ILE A 115 11.61 6.67 3.49
C ILE A 115 12.43 7.96 3.64
N LYS A 116 12.03 8.80 4.60
CA LYS A 116 12.68 10.09 4.86
C LYS A 116 14.10 9.92 5.43
N ASN A 117 14.86 11.00 5.45
CA ASN A 117 16.12 11.04 6.23
C ASN A 117 15.79 10.98 7.73
N ASP A 118 16.60 10.23 8.46
CA ASP A 118 16.58 10.29 9.92
C ASP A 118 17.14 11.63 10.40
N ALA A 119 16.67 12.10 11.56
CA ALA A 119 17.11 13.37 12.12
C ALA A 119 18.60 13.36 12.54
N SER A 120 19.20 12.19 12.78
CA SER A 120 20.63 12.06 13.09
C SER A 120 21.55 12.15 11.87
N LEU A 121 21.01 12.08 10.65
CA LEU A 121 21.81 12.11 9.42
C LEU A 121 22.45 13.49 9.23
N LYS A 122 23.78 13.54 9.41
CA LYS A 122 24.57 14.78 9.27
C LYS A 122 24.97 15.07 7.84
N PHE A 123 25.30 14.03 7.08
CA PHE A 123 25.77 14.14 5.71
C PHE A 123 24.94 13.25 4.82
N ASP A 124 24.16 13.86 3.93
CA ASP A 124 23.33 13.14 2.97
C ASP A 124 24.20 12.68 1.80
N PHE A 125 24.21 11.37 1.52
CA PHE A 125 24.97 10.79 0.42
C PHE A 125 24.60 11.44 -0.93
N LYS A 126 23.33 11.84 -1.10
CA LYS A 126 22.86 12.53 -2.31
C LYS A 126 23.49 13.91 -2.53
N ASP A 127 24.04 14.52 -1.49
CA ASP A 127 24.74 15.80 -1.59
C ASP A 127 26.22 15.61 -1.96
N ILE A 128 26.79 14.45 -1.62
CA ILE A 128 28.20 14.10 -1.79
C ILE A 128 28.50 13.45 -3.14
N VAL A 129 27.57 12.64 -3.64
CA VAL A 129 27.75 11.88 -4.89
C VAL A 129 26.85 12.43 -6.00
N LYS A 130 27.44 12.68 -7.16
CA LYS A 130 26.75 13.23 -8.34
C LYS A 130 27.03 12.37 -9.57
N ALA A 131 25.99 12.14 -10.36
CA ALA A 131 26.05 11.42 -11.62
C ALA A 131 25.09 12.07 -12.62
N PRO A 132 25.28 11.88 -13.94
CA PRO A 132 24.27 12.24 -14.92
C PRO A 132 22.97 11.48 -14.65
N LYS A 133 21.83 12.06 -15.04
CA LYS A 133 20.50 11.44 -14.82
C LYS A 133 20.29 10.19 -15.67
N SER A 134 20.88 10.14 -16.86
CA SER A 134 20.75 9.01 -17.77
C SER A 134 21.97 8.88 -18.68
N VAL A 135 22.15 7.68 -19.24
CA VAL A 135 23.13 7.35 -20.28
C VAL A 135 22.43 6.63 -21.41
N ASP A 136 22.59 7.13 -22.62
CA ASP A 136 22.12 6.48 -23.84
C ASP A 136 23.18 5.53 -24.39
N LEU A 137 22.78 4.29 -24.68
CA LEU A 137 23.61 3.24 -25.27
C LEU A 137 23.01 2.80 -26.61
N ALA A 138 23.76 2.99 -27.69
CA ALA A 138 23.46 2.40 -28.98
C ALA A 138 23.59 0.85 -28.93
N PRO A 139 23.06 0.13 -29.93
CA PRO A 139 23.25 -1.32 -30.03
C PRO A 139 24.73 -1.71 -30.01
N GLY A 140 25.10 -2.66 -29.15
CA GLY A 140 26.50 -3.11 -28.96
C GLY A 140 27.43 -2.10 -28.27
N GLU A 141 26.95 -0.93 -27.88
CA GLU A 141 27.79 0.14 -27.31
C GLU A 141 28.15 -0.13 -25.85
N SER A 142 29.37 0.27 -25.47
CA SER A 142 29.78 0.40 -24.07
C SER A 142 30.21 1.84 -23.78
N LYS A 143 29.74 2.40 -22.66
CA LYS A 143 30.11 3.74 -22.18
C LYS A 143 30.47 3.71 -20.70
N GLU A 144 31.37 4.59 -20.29
CA GLU A 144 31.66 4.83 -18.88
C GLU A 144 30.66 5.84 -18.31
N LEU A 145 29.94 5.42 -17.27
CA LEU A 145 29.24 6.32 -16.36
C LEU A 145 30.25 6.87 -15.36
N GLU A 146 30.59 8.15 -15.49
CA GLU A 146 31.39 8.88 -14.53
C GLU A 146 30.51 9.36 -13.37
N THR A 147 30.91 9.02 -12.15
CA THR A 147 30.22 9.44 -10.91
C THR A 147 31.21 10.18 -10.03
N GLU A 148 30.91 11.45 -9.76
CA GLU A 148 31.73 12.36 -8.97
C GLU A 148 31.39 12.22 -7.49
N ILE A 149 32.41 12.21 -6.65
CA ILE A 149 32.32 12.17 -5.18
C ILE A 149 33.10 13.37 -4.65
N GLU A 150 32.44 14.19 -3.84
CA GLU A 150 33.07 15.30 -3.10
C GLU A 150 32.81 15.15 -1.61
N MET A 151 33.84 14.71 -0.88
CA MET A 151 33.74 14.49 0.56
C MET A 151 33.48 15.81 1.32
N PRO A 152 32.72 15.76 2.42
CA PRO A 152 32.59 16.91 3.31
C PRO A 152 33.96 17.44 3.75
N THR A 153 34.10 18.76 3.91
CA THR A 153 35.32 19.36 4.46
C THR A 153 35.44 19.17 5.96
N THR A 154 34.30 19.01 6.65
CA THR A 154 34.24 18.67 8.07
C THR A 154 34.47 17.17 8.23
N ALA A 155 35.55 16.81 8.93
CA ALA A 155 35.88 15.41 9.18
C ALA A 155 34.79 14.69 10.00
N TYR A 156 34.65 13.39 9.77
CA TYR A 156 33.71 12.53 10.49
C TYR A 156 34.28 11.13 10.72
N ASP A 157 33.83 10.51 11.82
CA ASP A 157 34.01 9.08 12.03
C ASP A 157 32.77 8.32 11.59
N GLY A 158 32.97 7.12 11.07
CA GLY A 158 31.92 6.24 10.59
C GLY A 158 31.83 6.14 9.07
N VAL A 159 30.64 5.85 8.58
CA VAL A 159 30.35 5.54 7.18
C VAL A 159 29.18 6.40 6.68
N ILE A 160 29.40 7.09 5.57
CA ILE A 160 28.33 7.66 4.75
C ILE A 160 27.94 6.59 3.73
N ALA A 161 26.68 6.18 3.76
CA ALA A 161 26.18 5.05 2.98
C ALA A 161 25.09 5.49 1.99
N GLY A 162 25.21 5.02 0.75
CA GLY A 162 24.19 5.18 -0.27
C GLY A 162 24.38 4.21 -1.42
N GLY A 163 23.66 4.44 -2.51
CA GLY A 163 23.73 3.60 -3.69
C GLY A 163 23.49 4.35 -4.98
N ILE A 164 24.00 3.72 -6.04
CA ILE A 164 23.81 4.10 -7.43
C ILE A 164 22.85 3.06 -8.01
N GLN A 165 21.63 3.50 -8.33
CA GLN A 165 20.62 2.69 -8.97
C GLN A 165 20.70 2.87 -10.49
N LEU A 166 20.77 1.78 -11.22
CA LEU A 166 20.77 1.75 -12.69
C LEU A 166 19.50 1.04 -13.15
N MET A 167 18.66 1.72 -13.92
CA MET A 167 17.39 1.18 -14.37
C MET A 167 17.16 1.56 -15.83
N LYS A 168 16.85 0.58 -16.70
CA LYS A 168 16.42 0.90 -18.07
C LYS A 168 15.16 1.78 -17.97
N GLU A 169 15.16 2.91 -18.64
CA GLU A 169 13.96 3.74 -18.74
C GLU A 169 12.91 3.02 -19.56
N ASN A 170 11.62 3.33 -19.33
CA ASN A 170 10.54 2.85 -20.19
C ASN A 170 10.41 1.31 -20.27
N GLN A 171 10.81 0.57 -19.22
CA GLN A 171 10.70 -0.90 -19.16
C GLN A 171 9.29 -1.44 -19.43
N ASN A 172 8.26 -0.63 -19.16
CA ASN A 172 6.86 -1.02 -19.29
C ASN A 172 6.15 -0.35 -20.48
N SER A 173 6.87 0.27 -21.40
CA SER A 173 6.25 1.08 -22.46
C SER A 173 5.47 0.27 -23.51
N ASN A 174 5.57 -1.06 -23.49
CA ASN A 174 4.78 -1.96 -24.36
C ASN A 174 3.45 -2.41 -23.73
N VAL A 175 3.08 -1.88 -22.56
CA VAL A 175 1.83 -2.26 -21.90
C VAL A 175 0.70 -1.41 -22.47
N THR A 176 -0.11 -2.03 -23.33
CA THR A 176 -1.30 -1.41 -23.92
C THR A 176 -2.41 -1.34 -22.87
N ASN A 177 -3.05 -0.17 -22.78
CA ASN A 177 -4.17 0.13 -21.88
C ASN A 177 -5.36 -0.83 -22.11
N SER A 178 -5.32 -2.00 -21.50
CA SER A 178 -6.48 -2.87 -21.34
C SER A 178 -7.06 -2.63 -19.95
N SER A 179 -8.37 -2.45 -19.89
CA SER A 179 -9.10 -2.12 -18.66
C SER A 179 -8.90 -3.20 -17.59
N GLY A 180 -8.08 -2.91 -16.57
CA GLY A 180 -7.80 -3.77 -15.43
C GLY A 180 -6.61 -3.24 -14.62
N SER A 181 -6.46 -3.68 -13.36
CA SER A 181 -5.21 -3.42 -12.61
C SER A 181 -4.13 -4.35 -13.14
N GLN A 182 -3.06 -3.80 -13.70
CA GLN A 182 -1.94 -4.57 -14.26
C GLN A 182 -0.71 -4.43 -13.35
N ILE A 183 -0.04 -5.54 -13.09
CA ILE A 183 1.22 -5.57 -12.35
C ILE A 183 2.35 -5.30 -13.34
N LEU A 184 3.08 -4.21 -13.09
CA LEU A 184 4.23 -3.80 -13.89
C LEU A 184 5.52 -4.10 -13.14
N ASN A 185 6.28 -5.07 -13.64
CA ASN A 185 7.56 -5.44 -13.03
C ASN A 185 8.69 -4.58 -13.61
N GLN A 186 9.42 -3.90 -12.72
CA GLN A 186 10.60 -3.12 -13.07
C GLN A 186 11.82 -3.69 -12.38
N TYR A 187 12.93 -3.73 -13.10
CA TYR A 187 14.19 -4.28 -12.63
C TYR A 187 15.25 -3.18 -12.64
N ALA A 188 15.99 -3.08 -11.54
CA ALA A 188 17.10 -2.15 -11.40
C ALA A 188 18.30 -2.87 -10.78
N TYR A 189 19.50 -2.49 -11.21
CA TYR A 189 20.72 -2.79 -10.48
C TYR A 189 20.94 -1.72 -9.42
N VAL A 190 21.42 -2.11 -8.25
CA VAL A 190 21.73 -1.20 -7.16
C VAL A 190 23.13 -1.51 -6.66
N ILE A 191 24.04 -0.55 -6.80
CA ILE A 191 25.43 -0.66 -6.40
C ILE A 191 25.60 0.17 -5.13
N ALA A 192 25.94 -0.45 -4.01
CA ALA A 192 26.23 0.29 -2.79
C ALA A 192 27.54 1.09 -2.93
N VAL A 193 27.59 2.25 -2.27
CA VAL A 193 28.77 3.10 -2.16
C VAL A 193 28.90 3.51 -0.71
N LEU A 194 30.00 3.09 -0.09
CA LEU A 194 30.33 3.35 1.30
C LEU A 194 31.56 4.25 1.36
N LEU A 195 31.43 5.40 2.01
CA LEU A 195 32.50 6.38 2.15
C LEU A 195 32.90 6.45 3.62
N GLN A 196 34.19 6.35 3.91
CA GLN A 196 34.73 6.49 5.26
C GLN A 196 36.06 7.25 5.24
N GLU A 197 36.33 8.04 6.28
CA GLU A 197 37.59 8.78 6.41
C GLU A 197 38.62 8.02 7.25
N SER A 198 38.14 7.34 8.29
CA SER A 198 38.96 6.65 9.28
C SER A 198 38.62 5.15 9.36
N ASN A 199 39.43 4.41 10.12
CA ASN A 199 39.13 3.01 10.48
C ASN A 199 38.55 2.93 11.91
N VAL A 200 38.11 4.06 12.46
CA VAL A 200 37.53 4.11 13.80
C VAL A 200 36.25 3.27 13.81
N LYS A 201 36.18 2.32 14.73
CA LYS A 201 34.97 1.55 14.97
C LYS A 201 34.08 2.35 15.92
N LEU A 202 32.90 2.73 15.43
CA LEU A 202 31.89 3.34 16.26
C LEU A 202 31.07 2.25 16.95
N GLU A 203 30.82 2.43 18.23
CA GLU A 203 29.80 1.67 18.95
C GLU A 203 28.42 2.11 18.44
N PRO A 204 27.55 1.18 18.03
CA PRO A 204 26.18 1.50 17.70
C PRO A 204 25.42 2.06 18.90
N ASP A 205 24.45 2.93 18.62
CA ASP A 205 23.50 3.38 19.62
C ASP A 205 22.11 3.57 18.98
N LEU A 206 21.09 3.12 19.70
CA LEU A 206 19.70 3.18 19.26
C LEU A 206 18.90 4.11 20.14
N LYS A 207 18.05 4.90 19.50
CA LYS A 207 17.13 5.81 20.16
C LYS A 207 15.69 5.50 19.76
N LEU A 208 14.83 5.23 20.73
CA LEU A 208 13.39 5.20 20.49
C LEU A 208 12.88 6.62 20.16
N ASN A 209 12.14 6.74 19.07
CA ASN A 209 11.52 7.99 18.63
C ASN A 209 10.10 8.12 19.16
N LYS A 210 9.26 7.11 18.88
CA LYS A 210 7.85 7.06 19.29
C LYS A 210 7.24 5.68 19.05
N VAL A 211 6.13 5.44 19.73
CA VAL A 211 5.21 4.33 19.44
C VAL A 211 3.85 4.91 19.04
N TYR A 212 3.27 4.43 17.94
CA TYR A 212 2.02 4.99 17.40
C TYR A 212 1.21 3.97 16.60
N ALA A 213 -0.10 4.21 16.48
CA ALA A 213 -0.98 3.42 15.63
C ALA A 213 -0.91 3.87 14.17
N ASP A 214 -0.83 2.91 13.24
CA ASP A 214 -0.94 3.15 11.80
C ASP A 214 -1.37 1.86 11.07
N GLN A 215 -1.24 1.84 9.74
CA GLN A 215 -1.54 0.67 8.92
C GLN A 215 -0.36 0.26 8.04
N ILE A 216 -0.14 -1.05 7.94
CA ILE A 216 0.71 -1.67 6.93
C ILE A 216 -0.17 -2.40 5.93
N ASN A 217 -0.08 -2.02 4.64
CA ASN A 217 -0.89 -2.62 3.58
C ASN A 217 -2.40 -2.65 3.90
N TYR A 218 -2.92 -1.54 4.45
CA TYR A 218 -4.31 -1.42 4.90
C TYR A 218 -4.70 -2.41 6.00
N ARG A 219 -3.76 -2.78 6.88
CA ARG A 219 -4.02 -3.60 8.07
C ARG A 219 -3.50 -2.89 9.31
N ASN A 220 -4.32 -2.87 10.36
CA ASN A 220 -4.03 -2.23 11.63
C ASN A 220 -2.75 -2.78 12.28
N ALA A 221 -1.87 -1.86 12.68
CA ALA A 221 -0.62 -2.18 13.35
C ALA A 221 -0.23 -1.07 14.34
N VAL A 222 0.58 -1.45 15.34
CA VAL A 222 1.30 -0.51 16.19
C VAL A 222 2.73 -0.43 15.69
N PHE A 223 3.21 0.75 15.35
CA PHE A 223 4.57 0.97 14.88
C PHE A 223 5.46 1.44 16.02
N ILE A 224 6.63 0.81 16.14
CA ILE A 224 7.72 1.20 17.03
C ILE A 224 8.80 1.83 16.15
N ASP A 225 8.96 3.15 16.25
CA ASP A 225 9.90 3.92 15.46
C ASP A 225 11.14 4.21 16.31
N PHE A 226 12.30 3.73 15.84
CA PHE A 226 13.58 3.95 16.48
C PHE A 226 14.70 4.14 15.45
N SER A 227 15.73 4.89 15.85
CA SER A 227 16.85 5.28 14.99
C SER A 227 18.14 4.63 15.44
N ASN A 228 18.96 4.19 14.48
CA ASN A 228 20.39 4.06 14.65
C ASN A 228 21.02 5.44 14.47
N ILE A 229 21.37 6.09 15.58
CA ILE A 229 21.84 7.47 15.58
C ILE A 229 23.34 7.59 15.28
N MET A 230 24.02 6.46 15.12
CA MET A 230 25.46 6.39 14.88
C MET A 230 25.75 6.15 13.39
N ALA A 231 26.86 6.70 12.93
CA ALA A 231 27.33 6.56 11.55
C ALA A 231 27.99 5.19 11.29
N THR A 232 27.38 4.11 11.76
CA THR A 232 27.88 2.74 11.60
C THR A 232 26.74 1.76 11.34
N TYR A 233 27.04 0.65 10.68
CA TYR A 233 26.05 -0.39 10.45
C TYR A 233 25.76 -1.16 11.73
N LEU A 234 24.48 -1.38 11.99
CA LEU A 234 24.04 -2.33 13.01
C LEU A 234 23.63 -3.63 12.30
N ASN A 235 24.29 -4.74 12.61
CA ASN A 235 24.06 -6.03 11.95
C ASN A 235 23.50 -7.06 12.93
N ASN A 236 22.91 -8.15 12.42
CA ASN A 236 22.37 -9.26 13.22
C ASN A 236 21.39 -8.79 14.32
N VAL A 237 20.56 -7.81 13.98
CA VAL A 237 19.59 -7.23 14.91
C VAL A 237 18.43 -8.20 15.11
N THR A 238 18.05 -8.39 16.38
CA THR A 238 16.77 -8.99 16.76
C THR A 238 15.95 -7.96 17.51
N VAL A 239 14.70 -7.75 17.08
CA VAL A 239 13.71 -6.90 17.76
C VAL A 239 12.60 -7.80 18.26
N GLU A 240 12.29 -7.66 19.54
CA GLU A 240 11.15 -8.27 20.21
C GLU A 240 10.27 -7.14 20.75
N ALA A 241 9.01 -7.13 20.35
CA ALA A 241 8.05 -6.10 20.73
C ALA A 241 6.78 -6.74 21.27
N GLN A 242 6.28 -6.21 22.38
CA GLN A 242 5.01 -6.59 22.99
C GLN A 242 4.18 -5.35 23.26
N VAL A 243 2.89 -5.43 22.93
CA VAL A 243 1.90 -4.36 23.14
C VAL A 243 0.84 -4.85 24.12
N MET A 244 0.58 -4.06 25.15
CA MET A 244 -0.34 -4.35 26.26
C MET A 244 -1.24 -3.15 26.52
N LYS A 245 -2.42 -3.37 27.12
CA LYS A 245 -3.20 -2.26 27.71
C LYS A 245 -2.50 -1.72 28.94
N LYS A 246 -2.56 -0.41 29.15
CA LYS A 246 -1.99 0.23 30.33
C LYS A 246 -2.61 -0.33 31.62
N GLY A 247 -1.76 -0.76 32.55
CA GLY A 247 -2.17 -1.39 33.81
C GLY A 247 -2.54 -2.88 33.72
N SER A 248 -2.33 -3.53 32.57
CA SER A 248 -2.51 -4.97 32.38
C SER A 248 -1.19 -5.63 31.98
N ASP A 249 -0.92 -6.83 32.50
CA ASP A 249 0.23 -7.65 32.10
C ASP A 249 -0.08 -8.56 30.90
N THR A 250 -1.33 -8.60 30.43
CA THR A 250 -1.73 -9.39 29.27
C THR A 250 -1.17 -8.77 27.98
N VAL A 251 -0.27 -9.50 27.32
CA VAL A 251 0.21 -9.17 25.97
C VAL A 251 -0.94 -9.36 24.98
N LEU A 252 -1.27 -8.30 24.25
CA LEU A 252 -2.30 -8.32 23.21
C LEU A 252 -1.70 -8.66 21.85
N TYR A 253 -0.58 -8.03 21.52
CA TYR A 253 0.11 -8.20 20.26
C TYR A 253 1.59 -8.31 20.49
N GLU A 254 2.26 -9.13 19.70
CA GLU A 254 3.71 -9.26 19.75
C GLU A 254 4.29 -9.50 18.36
N ARG A 255 5.55 -9.10 18.19
CA ARG A 255 6.33 -9.45 17.02
C ARG A 255 7.78 -9.63 17.42
N LYS A 256 8.36 -10.72 16.93
CA LYS A 256 9.80 -10.98 16.98
C LYS A 256 10.34 -11.11 15.57
N GLN A 257 11.45 -10.45 15.29
CA GLN A 257 12.17 -10.63 14.03
C GLN A 257 13.67 -10.56 14.27
N SER A 258 14.41 -11.44 13.61
CA SER A 258 15.86 -11.58 13.70
C SER A 258 16.52 -11.38 12.34
N ALA A 259 17.86 -11.42 12.31
CA ALA A 259 18.68 -11.25 11.11
C ALA A 259 18.45 -9.91 10.37
N MET A 260 18.04 -8.89 11.12
CA MET A 260 17.86 -7.54 10.60
C MET A 260 19.18 -6.77 10.58
N ARG A 261 19.22 -5.71 9.78
CA ARG A 261 20.33 -4.78 9.68
C ARG A 261 19.79 -3.35 9.62
N MET A 262 20.53 -2.40 10.17
CA MET A 262 20.23 -0.98 10.03
C MET A 262 21.41 -0.25 9.38
N ALA A 263 21.09 0.65 8.47
CA ALA A 263 22.05 1.57 7.88
C ALA A 263 22.53 2.61 8.91
N PRO A 264 23.73 3.20 8.71
CA PRO A 264 24.18 4.39 9.43
C PRO A 264 23.12 5.49 9.40
N ASN A 265 22.89 6.17 10.53
CA ASN A 265 22.01 7.34 10.63
C ASN A 265 20.65 7.16 9.93
N SER A 266 19.98 6.05 10.25
CA SER A 266 18.69 5.68 9.67
C SER A 266 17.71 5.26 10.76
N PHE A 267 16.42 5.31 10.46
CA PHE A 267 15.38 4.83 11.34
C PHE A 267 14.65 3.63 10.75
N MET A 268 14.00 2.86 11.60
CA MET A 268 13.09 1.79 11.23
C MET A 268 11.79 1.97 11.99
N ALA A 269 10.67 2.00 11.27
CA ALA A 269 9.34 1.89 11.85
C ALA A 269 8.93 0.42 11.85
N PHE A 270 9.07 -0.26 12.98
CA PHE A 270 8.83 -1.69 13.14
C PHE A 270 7.34 -1.96 13.48
N PRO A 271 6.53 -2.53 12.56
CA PRO A 271 5.11 -2.77 12.81
C PRO A 271 4.88 -4.03 13.64
N VAL A 272 4.00 -3.94 14.64
CA VAL A 272 3.39 -5.06 15.36
C VAL A 272 1.95 -5.16 14.87
N ASN A 273 1.65 -6.18 14.06
CA ASN A 273 0.32 -6.37 13.49
C ASN A 273 -0.71 -6.67 14.57
N MET A 274 -1.91 -6.08 14.44
CA MET A 274 -3.04 -6.39 15.32
C MET A 274 -3.81 -7.65 14.88
N ASN A 275 -3.19 -8.50 14.05
CA ASN A 275 -3.73 -9.78 13.58
C ASN A 275 -5.15 -9.73 12.97
N GLY A 276 -5.52 -8.60 12.38
CA GLY A 276 -6.85 -8.39 11.80
C GLY A 276 -7.94 -8.07 12.83
N GLU A 277 -7.56 -7.72 14.05
CA GLU A 277 -8.48 -7.21 15.08
C GLU A 277 -8.78 -5.72 14.89
N GLU A 278 -9.95 -5.32 15.37
CA GLU A 278 -10.35 -3.92 15.41
C GLU A 278 -9.40 -3.14 16.31
N MET A 279 -8.93 -1.99 15.83
CA MET A 279 -8.17 -1.07 16.65
C MET A 279 -9.08 -0.43 17.68
N VAL A 280 -8.85 -0.70 18.96
CA VAL A 280 -9.64 -0.15 20.07
C VAL A 280 -8.91 1.05 20.68
N SER A 281 -9.63 2.16 20.85
CA SER A 281 -9.07 3.35 21.51
C SER A 281 -8.79 3.11 22.99
N GLY A 282 -7.73 3.74 23.50
CA GLY A 282 -7.29 3.60 24.88
C GLY A 282 -5.79 3.83 25.08
N ASP A 283 -5.36 3.65 26.31
CA ASP A 283 -3.96 3.75 26.71
C ASP A 283 -3.29 2.37 26.69
N TYR A 284 -2.10 2.33 26.11
CA TYR A 284 -1.31 1.14 25.88
C TYR A 284 0.13 1.35 26.33
N VAL A 285 0.85 0.23 26.46
CA VAL A 285 2.28 0.19 26.76
C VAL A 285 2.94 -0.74 25.77
N ALA A 286 4.03 -0.30 25.16
CA ALA A 286 4.90 -1.13 24.34
C ALA A 286 6.20 -1.45 25.09
N LYS A 287 6.51 -2.74 25.23
CA LYS A 287 7.81 -3.22 25.70
C LYS A 287 8.61 -3.68 24.51
N VAL A 288 9.82 -3.13 24.36
CA VAL A 288 10.67 -3.34 23.20
C VAL A 288 12.05 -3.75 23.66
N LEU A 289 12.54 -4.86 23.14
CA LEU A 289 13.90 -5.37 23.33
C LEU A 289 14.57 -5.47 21.97
N VAL A 290 15.69 -4.76 21.82
CA VAL A 290 16.56 -4.85 20.64
C VAL A 290 17.91 -5.39 21.05
N THR A 291 18.40 -6.38 20.33
CA THR A 291 19.71 -7.02 20.58
C THR A 291 20.52 -7.08 19.30
N SER A 292 21.83 -6.89 19.42
CA SER A 292 22.80 -7.04 18.34
C SER A 292 24.15 -7.42 18.94
N ALA A 293 24.62 -8.64 18.65
CA ALA A 293 25.80 -9.21 19.33
C ALA A 293 25.68 -9.06 20.86
N ASP A 294 26.63 -8.36 21.50
CA ASP A 294 26.66 -8.12 22.95
C ASP A 294 25.88 -6.86 23.39
N GLN A 295 25.34 -6.09 22.44
CA GLN A 295 24.59 -4.87 22.71
C GLN A 295 23.10 -5.14 22.88
N LYS A 296 22.48 -4.36 23.77
CA LYS A 296 21.09 -4.49 24.18
C LYS A 296 20.47 -3.13 24.44
N TRP A 297 19.30 -2.88 23.87
CA TRP A 297 18.47 -1.71 24.15
C TRP A 297 17.07 -2.17 24.57
N GLU A 298 16.57 -1.59 25.66
CA GLU A 298 15.25 -1.89 26.20
C GLU A 298 14.48 -0.59 26.39
N TRP A 299 13.24 -0.58 25.90
CA TRP A 299 12.31 0.52 26.07
C TRP A 299 10.96 0.02 26.58
N THR A 300 10.34 0.81 27.45
CA THR A 300 8.95 0.67 27.86
C THR A 300 8.29 2.02 27.63
N GLU A 301 7.40 2.09 26.63
CA GLU A 301 6.82 3.33 26.15
C GLU A 301 5.30 3.30 26.27
N ASP A 302 4.75 4.28 26.97
CA ASP A 302 3.30 4.53 27.03
C ASP A 302 2.84 5.23 25.75
N PHE A 303 1.73 4.80 25.17
CA PHE A 303 1.12 5.50 24.04
C PHE A 303 -0.41 5.43 24.09
N ASN A 304 -1.07 6.40 23.47
CA ASN A 304 -2.51 6.47 23.37
C ASN A 304 -2.96 6.23 21.93
N ILE A 305 -4.01 5.44 21.76
CA ILE A 305 -4.74 5.35 20.50
C ILE A 305 -6.04 6.13 20.70
N SER A 306 -6.19 7.27 20.03
CA SER A 306 -7.41 8.05 20.13
C SER A 306 -8.57 7.36 19.40
N LYS A 307 -9.80 7.66 19.81
CA LYS A 307 -11.00 7.17 19.10
C LYS A 307 -11.00 7.55 17.62
N LYS A 308 -10.58 8.77 17.29
CA LYS A 308 -10.50 9.25 15.92
C LYS A 308 -9.51 8.46 15.07
N GLU A 309 -8.36 8.08 15.64
CA GLU A 309 -7.37 7.24 14.94
C GLU A 309 -7.89 5.83 14.74
N ALA A 310 -8.41 5.21 15.79
CA ALA A 310 -9.04 3.89 15.75
C ALA A 310 -10.11 3.82 14.64
N ASP A 311 -11.09 4.72 14.67
CA ASP A 311 -12.19 4.77 13.68
C ASP A 311 -11.63 4.92 12.25
N LYS A 312 -10.67 5.85 12.03
CA LYS A 312 -10.03 6.10 10.72
C LYS A 312 -9.29 4.88 10.17
N PHE A 313 -8.62 4.12 11.03
CA PHE A 313 -7.86 2.94 10.61
C PHE A 313 -8.82 1.76 10.38
N ASN A 314 -9.77 1.52 11.28
CA ASN A 314 -10.76 0.46 11.15
C ASN A 314 -11.60 0.58 9.86
N GLU A 315 -12.03 1.79 9.48
CA GLU A 315 -12.77 2.04 8.24
C GLU A 315 -12.01 1.64 6.97
N ARG A 316 -10.66 1.68 7.02
CA ARG A 316 -9.78 1.39 5.89
C ARG A 316 -9.18 -0.01 5.93
N ASP A 317 -9.36 -0.73 7.04
CA ASP A 317 -8.77 -2.05 7.21
C ASP A 317 -9.47 -3.08 6.30
N VAL A 318 -8.71 -3.73 5.44
CA VAL A 318 -9.23 -4.73 4.49
C VAL A 318 -9.39 -6.13 5.10
N GLY A 319 -8.83 -6.36 6.29
CA GLY A 319 -8.98 -7.58 7.07
C GLY A 319 -10.18 -7.56 8.01
N LEU A 320 -10.70 -6.38 8.36
CA LEU A 320 -11.90 -6.27 9.17
C LEU A 320 -13.15 -6.59 8.34
N VAL A 321 -13.95 -7.51 8.85
CA VAL A 321 -15.33 -7.65 8.37
C VAL A 321 -16.07 -6.40 8.82
N GLN A 322 -16.19 -5.45 7.90
CA GLN A 322 -17.02 -4.27 8.12
C GLN A 322 -18.48 -4.76 8.20
N GLU A 323 -18.96 -5.06 9.40
CA GLU A 323 -20.40 -5.07 9.64
C GLU A 323 -20.86 -3.64 9.37
N LYS A 324 -21.31 -3.38 8.14
CA LYS A 324 -22.01 -2.15 7.81
C LYS A 324 -23.19 -2.10 8.76
N GLY A 325 -23.05 -1.30 9.82
CA GLY A 325 -24.13 -1.03 10.75
C GLY A 325 -25.38 -0.70 9.93
N LEU A 326 -26.52 -1.24 10.35
CA LEU A 326 -27.77 -1.02 9.67
C LEU A 326 -27.97 0.49 9.43
N ASP A 327 -28.03 0.90 8.16
CA ASP A 327 -28.33 2.29 7.80
C ASP A 327 -29.76 2.59 8.24
N TRP A 328 -29.90 3.13 9.44
CA TRP A 328 -31.19 3.48 10.03
C TRP A 328 -31.96 4.50 9.18
N GLN A 329 -31.27 5.30 8.38
CA GLN A 329 -31.89 6.22 7.43
C GLN A 329 -32.53 5.46 6.27
N LEU A 330 -31.83 4.46 5.71
CA LEU A 330 -32.36 3.54 4.70
C LEU A 330 -33.54 2.72 5.25
N ILE A 331 -33.43 2.19 6.48
CA ILE A 331 -34.50 1.44 7.14
C ILE A 331 -35.72 2.32 7.37
N ALA A 332 -35.54 3.54 7.90
CA ALA A 332 -36.63 4.48 8.11
C ALA A 332 -37.33 4.84 6.78
N MET A 333 -36.58 4.99 5.69
CA MET A 333 -37.11 5.25 4.36
C MET A 333 -37.93 4.07 3.82
N LEU A 334 -37.43 2.84 3.98
CA LEU A 334 -38.13 1.62 3.56
C LEU A 334 -39.43 1.42 4.37
N VAL A 335 -39.39 1.63 5.68
CA VAL A 335 -40.58 1.54 6.55
C VAL A 335 -41.59 2.61 6.19
N GLY A 336 -41.16 3.86 5.97
CA GLY A 336 -42.03 4.96 5.54
C GLY A 336 -42.70 4.68 4.19
N ALA A 337 -41.94 4.20 3.20
CA ALA A 337 -42.47 3.81 1.90
C ALA A 337 -43.49 2.65 2.01
N SER A 338 -43.21 1.66 2.85
CA SER A 338 -44.13 0.53 3.10
C SER A 338 -45.45 0.98 3.71
N LEU A 339 -45.41 1.90 4.70
CA LEU A 339 -46.62 2.45 5.32
C LEU A 339 -47.45 3.28 4.34
N LEU A 340 -46.81 4.06 3.47
CA LEU A 340 -47.49 4.82 2.41
C LEU A 340 -48.19 3.89 1.41
N MET A 341 -47.53 2.80 1.00
CA MET A 341 -48.11 1.79 0.12
C MET A 341 -49.35 1.12 0.74
N ILE A 342 -49.28 0.78 2.04
CA ILE A 342 -50.42 0.21 2.78
C ILE A 342 -51.57 1.22 2.85
N GLY A 343 -51.28 2.50 3.16
CA GLY A 343 -52.29 3.57 3.16
C GLY A 343 -52.96 3.77 1.80
N LEU A 344 -52.18 3.76 0.72
CA LEU A 344 -52.70 3.83 -0.65
C LEU A 344 -53.59 2.62 -0.98
N PHE A 345 -53.20 1.43 -0.53
CA PHE A 345 -53.98 0.22 -0.74
C PHE A 345 -55.36 0.30 -0.05
N PHE A 346 -55.40 0.74 1.21
CA PHE A 346 -56.67 0.91 1.93
C PHE A 346 -57.57 1.99 1.33
N THR A 347 -56.99 3.12 0.89
CA THR A 347 -57.76 4.18 0.22
C THR A 347 -58.32 3.71 -1.12
N ILE A 348 -57.57 2.94 -1.92
CA ILE A 348 -58.08 2.32 -3.15
C ILE A 348 -59.20 1.32 -2.85
N LEU A 349 -59.04 0.45 -1.84
CA LEU A 349 -60.06 -0.53 -1.46
C LEU A 349 -61.37 0.15 -1.02
N THR A 350 -61.29 1.19 -0.20
CA THR A 350 -62.47 1.94 0.26
C THR A 350 -63.15 2.68 -0.89
N PHE A 351 -62.37 3.26 -1.82
CA PHE A 351 -62.91 3.90 -3.02
C PHE A 351 -63.59 2.89 -3.96
N MET A 352 -63.02 1.69 -4.12
CA MET A 352 -63.63 0.61 -4.90
C MET A 352 -64.91 0.05 -4.27
N ARG A 353 -64.98 -0.08 -2.93
CA ARG A 353 -66.21 -0.46 -2.21
C ARG A 353 -67.31 0.58 -2.41
N LYS A 354 -67.02 1.86 -2.19
CA LYS A 354 -67.98 2.96 -2.42
C LYS A 354 -68.48 3.02 -3.87
N LYS A 355 -67.61 2.72 -4.86
CA LYS A 355 -68.00 2.67 -6.28
C LYS A 355 -68.91 1.47 -6.59
N LYS A 356 -68.70 0.31 -5.96
CA LYS A 356 -69.59 -0.85 -6.08
C LYS A 356 -70.97 -0.55 -5.48
N GLU A 357 -71.03 0.04 -4.29
CA GLU A 357 -72.28 0.44 -3.62
C GLU A 357 -73.08 1.45 -4.46
N LYS A 358 -72.42 2.47 -5.02
CA LYS A 358 -73.07 3.43 -5.94
C LYS A 358 -73.63 2.75 -7.20
N LYS A 359 -72.90 1.81 -7.80
CA LYS A 359 -73.38 1.04 -8.96
C LYS A 359 -74.57 0.13 -8.61
N GLU A 360 -74.54 -0.49 -7.44
CA GLU A 360 -75.64 -1.35 -6.98
C GLU A 360 -76.89 -0.54 -6.66
N LEU A 361 -76.73 0.62 -6.00
CA LEU A 361 -77.82 1.56 -5.74
C LEU A 361 -78.42 2.11 -7.03
N ALA A 362 -77.60 2.46 -8.03
CA ALA A 362 -78.06 2.90 -9.35
C ALA A 362 -78.84 1.78 -10.09
N ARG A 363 -78.36 0.52 -10.03
CA ARG A 363 -79.09 -0.64 -10.58
C ARG A 363 -80.43 -0.89 -9.87
N ARG A 364 -80.48 -0.76 -8.54
CA ARG A 364 -81.74 -0.88 -7.77
C ARG A 364 -82.72 0.23 -8.12
N LYS A 365 -82.26 1.49 -8.24
CA LYS A 365 -83.09 2.63 -8.68
C LYS A 365 -83.61 2.44 -10.12
N ALA A 366 -82.77 1.98 -11.05
CA ALA A 366 -83.17 1.70 -12.42
C ALA A 366 -84.22 0.57 -12.50
N LYS A 367 -84.06 -0.51 -11.72
CA LYS A 367 -85.07 -1.58 -11.61
C LYS A 367 -86.41 -1.07 -11.03
N MET A 368 -86.37 -0.21 -10.01
CA MET A 368 -87.58 0.40 -9.45
C MET A 368 -88.29 1.36 -10.42
N GLN A 369 -87.53 2.14 -11.20
CA GLN A 369 -88.09 3.00 -12.25
C GLN A 369 -88.69 2.20 -13.41
N ALA A 370 -88.06 1.09 -13.82
CA ALA A 370 -88.60 0.18 -14.82
C ALA A 370 -89.92 -0.47 -14.35
N LYS A 371 -90.00 -0.91 -13.09
CA LYS A 371 -91.25 -1.40 -12.49
C LYS A 371 -92.36 -0.34 -12.44
N LYS A 372 -92.04 0.90 -12.07
CA LYS A 372 -93.02 2.02 -12.08
C LYS A 372 -93.50 2.41 -13.48
N LYS A 373 -92.65 2.31 -14.51
CA LYS A 373 -93.07 2.54 -15.91
C LYS A 373 -93.95 1.40 -16.42
N ALA A 374 -93.68 0.15 -16.01
CA ALA A 374 -94.53 -0.99 -16.36
C ALA A 374 -95.91 -0.91 -15.67
N SER A 375 -96.00 -0.43 -14.43
CA SER A 375 -97.27 -0.30 -13.70
C SER A 375 -98.14 0.89 -14.13
N LYS A 376 -97.61 1.83 -14.91
CA LYS A 376 -98.37 2.97 -15.50
C LYS A 376 -98.91 2.66 -16.89
N LYS A 377 -98.62 1.47 -17.44
CA LYS A 377 -99.00 1.05 -18.79
C LYS A 377 -100.05 -0.05 -18.80
N ASN A 378 -100.62 -0.37 -17.63
CA ASN A 378 -101.77 -1.26 -17.44
C ASN A 378 -102.92 -0.47 -16.84
#